data_AF-A0A2E0GYI6-F1
#
_entry.id   AF-A0A2E0GYI6-F1
#
_cell.length_a   1.000
_cell.length_b   1.000
_cell.length_c   1.000
_cell.angle_alpha   90.00
_cell.angle_beta   90.00
_cell.angle_gamma   90.00
#
_symmetry.space_group_name_H-M   'P 1'
#
loop_
_entity.id
_entity.type
_entity.pdbx_description
1 polymer ?
#
loop_
_entity_poly.entity_id
_entity_poly.type
_entity_poly.pdbx_seq_one_letter_code
_entity_poly.pdbx_strand_id
1 'polypeptide(L)'
;MKQRFNPSFLIILLLSVFLISSCEEGGGDGGGTPTPEPDDPLDAQAALLNGNWSVKDANSVTKDGTIVDVFTTMTLSFSGGTKNGGNYSTSHNEPSGTEVWPTSGSWTFQNGDKNKLLRSDGVSVSISVTETTLRTSFTVSGGVKDGNWVFDFVK
;
A
#
# COMPACT_ATOMS: atom_id res chain seq x y z
N MET A 1 22.27 -49.30 -74.55
CA MET A 1 21.23 -48.29 -74.25
C MET A 1 20.74 -48.53 -72.82
N LYS A 2 20.94 -47.57 -71.91
CA LYS A 2 20.66 -47.67 -70.46
C LYS A 2 19.28 -47.10 -70.15
N GLN A 3 18.40 -47.83 -69.45
CA GLN A 3 17.37 -47.35 -68.52
C GLN A 3 16.75 -48.57 -67.79
N ARG A 4 16.28 -48.54 -66.54
CA ARG A 4 16.35 -47.58 -65.42
C ARG A 4 16.02 -48.32 -64.11
N PHE A 5 16.41 -47.65 -63.02
CA PHE A 5 16.62 -48.13 -61.66
C PHE A 5 15.32 -48.27 -60.83
N ASN A 6 15.38 -49.17 -59.83
CA ASN A 6 14.31 -49.73 -58.99
C ASN A 6 13.64 -48.76 -58.00
N PRO A 7 12.39 -49.03 -57.59
CA PRO A 7 11.83 -48.51 -56.34
C PRO A 7 11.34 -49.64 -55.42
N SER A 8 11.91 -49.80 -54.22
CA SER A 8 11.17 -50.36 -53.07
C SER A 8 12.05 -50.36 -51.82
N PHE A 9 11.41 -50.23 -50.65
CA PHE A 9 11.96 -50.30 -49.29
C PHE A 9 12.78 -49.04 -48.89
N LEU A 10 12.46 -48.29 -47.83
CA LEU A 10 11.92 -48.69 -46.53
C LEU A 10 11.75 -47.40 -45.65
N ILE A 11 10.61 -47.25 -44.95
CA ILE A 11 10.43 -46.60 -43.61
C ILE A 11 10.58 -45.06 -43.48
N ILE A 12 9.84 -44.26 -42.69
CA ILE A 12 8.61 -44.33 -41.87
C ILE A 12 8.33 -42.87 -41.37
N LEU A 13 7.08 -42.62 -40.99
CA LEU A 13 6.56 -41.60 -40.06
C LEU A 13 6.25 -40.18 -40.54
N LEU A 14 4.93 -39.93 -40.49
CA LEU A 14 4.24 -38.66 -40.33
C LEU A 14 4.83 -37.80 -39.20
N LEU A 15 4.92 -36.49 -39.41
CA LEU A 15 4.23 -35.52 -38.56
C LEU A 15 4.24 -34.11 -39.18
N SER A 16 3.05 -33.53 -39.19
CA SER A 16 2.68 -32.17 -39.54
C SER A 16 3.35 -31.09 -38.69
N VAL A 17 3.92 -30.04 -39.30
CA VAL A 17 3.90 -28.68 -38.74
C VAL A 17 3.73 -27.65 -39.86
N PHE A 18 2.76 -26.78 -39.63
CA PHE A 18 2.34 -25.66 -40.44
C PHE A 18 3.44 -24.60 -40.62
N LEU A 19 3.37 -23.92 -41.75
CA LEU A 19 4.28 -22.90 -42.25
C LEU A 19 4.42 -21.71 -41.30
N ILE A 20 5.64 -21.42 -40.84
CA ILE A 20 6.06 -20.08 -40.39
C ILE A 20 6.67 -19.34 -41.58
N SER A 21 5.93 -18.36 -42.08
CA SER A 21 6.37 -17.30 -43.00
C SER A 21 5.90 -16.00 -42.34
N SER A 22 6.62 -14.89 -42.28
CA SER A 22 7.94 -14.47 -42.72
C SER A 22 8.04 -13.04 -42.19
N CYS A 23 9.10 -12.70 -41.47
CA CYS A 23 9.83 -11.45 -41.68
C CYS A 23 11.04 -11.48 -40.75
N GLU A 24 12.20 -11.64 -41.35
CA GLU A 24 13.48 -11.34 -40.74
C GLU A 24 14.04 -10.16 -41.52
N GLU A 25 14.28 -9.02 -40.87
CA GLU A 25 15.37 -8.09 -41.19
C GLU A 25 15.45 -7.03 -40.09
N GLY A 26 16.57 -6.99 -39.35
CA GLY A 26 16.94 -5.86 -38.50
C GLY A 26 17.46 -6.25 -37.12
N GLY A 27 18.73 -6.66 -37.05
CA GLY A 27 19.44 -6.86 -35.80
C GLY A 27 19.58 -5.59 -34.96
N GLY A 28 19.63 -5.78 -33.65
CA GLY A 28 19.87 -4.74 -32.66
C GLY A 28 19.55 -5.27 -31.27
N ASP A 29 20.60 -5.59 -30.54
CA ASP A 29 20.61 -6.10 -29.17
C ASP A 29 19.69 -5.26 -28.25
N GLY A 30 18.46 -5.72 -28.07
CA GLY A 30 17.42 -5.05 -27.31
C GLY A 30 17.55 -5.33 -25.83
N GLY A 31 18.63 -4.84 -25.22
CA GLY A 31 18.75 -4.66 -23.78
C GLY A 31 17.75 -3.61 -23.31
N GLY A 32 16.46 -3.94 -23.38
CA GLY A 32 15.41 -3.21 -22.70
C GLY A 32 15.66 -3.36 -21.21
N THR A 33 16.40 -2.43 -20.64
CA THR A 33 16.30 -2.16 -19.21
C THR A 33 14.80 -2.07 -18.90
N PRO A 34 14.27 -2.87 -17.95
CA PRO A 34 12.88 -2.73 -17.57
C PRO A 34 12.70 -1.26 -17.20
N THR A 35 11.87 -0.55 -17.96
CA THR A 35 11.44 0.78 -17.55
C THR A 35 10.77 0.57 -16.19
N PRO A 36 11.24 1.20 -15.10
CA PRO A 36 10.62 1.01 -13.80
C PRO A 36 9.14 1.35 -13.96
N GLU A 37 8.28 0.40 -13.62
CA GLU A 37 6.85 0.67 -13.52
C GLU A 37 6.68 1.86 -12.59
N PRO A 38 5.84 2.86 -12.93
CA PRO A 38 5.58 3.96 -12.02
C PRO A 38 5.12 3.40 -10.68
N ASP A 39 5.80 3.75 -9.58
CA ASP A 39 5.40 3.31 -8.25
C ASP A 39 3.91 3.66 -8.03
N ASP A 40 3.10 2.66 -7.70
CA ASP A 40 1.68 2.85 -7.39
C ASP A 40 1.57 3.92 -6.28
N PRO A 41 0.84 5.03 -6.50
CA PRO A 41 0.81 6.14 -5.55
C PRO A 41 0.28 5.72 -4.17
N LEU A 42 -0.50 4.64 -4.08
CA LEU A 42 -0.94 4.07 -2.81
C LEU A 42 0.16 3.26 -2.13
N ASP A 43 0.97 2.51 -2.87
CA ASP A 43 2.13 1.80 -2.32
C ASP A 43 3.19 2.80 -1.82
N ALA A 44 3.47 3.86 -2.58
CA ALA A 44 4.38 4.93 -2.16
C ALA A 44 3.90 5.62 -0.86
N GLN A 45 2.59 5.91 -0.77
CA GLN A 45 1.99 6.48 0.43
C GLN A 45 2.05 5.51 1.63
N ALA A 46 1.76 4.23 1.41
CA ALA A 46 1.82 3.21 2.45
C ALA A 46 3.25 3.01 2.97
N ALA A 47 4.25 3.10 2.10
CA ALA A 47 5.66 3.07 2.47
C ALA A 47 6.03 4.23 3.42
N LEU A 48 5.53 5.44 3.16
CA LEU A 48 5.72 6.59 4.07
C LEU A 48 5.09 6.34 5.44
N LEU A 49 3.86 5.78 5.47
CA LEU A 49 3.13 5.48 6.71
C LEU A 49 3.84 4.45 7.59
N ASN A 50 4.46 3.42 7.00
CA ASN A 50 5.13 2.35 7.77
C ASN A 50 6.18 2.90 8.75
N GLY A 51 6.13 2.44 9.99
CA GLY A 51 7.02 2.86 11.07
C GLY A 51 6.28 3.32 12.32
N ASN A 52 7.03 3.88 13.26
CA ASN A 52 6.52 4.37 14.54
C ASN A 52 6.39 5.89 14.50
N TRP A 53 5.28 6.40 15.00
CA TRP A 53 4.94 7.82 15.04
C TRP A 53 4.63 8.21 16.48
N SER A 54 5.33 9.19 17.02
CA SER A 54 5.10 9.71 18.37
C SER A 54 4.40 11.05 18.28
N VAL A 55 3.43 11.32 19.15
CA VAL A 55 2.82 12.66 19.26
C VAL A 55 3.94 13.68 19.50
N LYS A 56 3.94 14.73 18.68
CA LYS A 56 5.10 15.63 18.57
C LYS A 56 5.38 16.41 19.86
N ASP A 57 4.36 17.04 20.43
CA ASP A 57 4.45 17.84 21.66
C ASP A 57 3.06 18.04 22.30
N ALA A 58 3.02 18.76 23.42
CA ALA A 58 1.79 19.01 24.19
C ALA A 58 0.70 19.79 23.43
N ASN A 59 1.02 20.43 22.30
CA ASN A 59 0.07 21.18 21.48
C ASN A 59 -0.42 20.39 20.27
N SER A 60 -0.02 19.12 20.16
CA SER A 60 -0.17 18.32 18.95
C SER A 60 -1.41 17.42 18.95
N VAL A 61 -2.24 17.49 20.00
CA VAL A 61 -3.53 16.81 20.07
C VAL A 61 -4.62 17.85 20.27
N THR A 62 -5.59 17.88 19.35
CA THR A 62 -6.75 18.75 19.48
C THR A 62 -8.04 17.97 19.38
N LYS A 63 -9.04 18.41 20.15
CA LYS A 63 -10.43 17.99 20.08
C LYS A 63 -11.30 19.19 19.76
N ASP A 64 -12.04 19.13 18.66
CA ASP A 64 -12.91 20.21 18.17
C ASP A 64 -12.18 21.56 18.06
N GLY A 65 -10.92 21.51 17.60
CA GLY A 65 -10.05 22.67 17.42
C GLY A 65 -9.41 23.20 18.70
N THR A 66 -9.67 22.60 19.86
CA THR A 66 -9.07 22.97 21.14
C THR A 66 -7.96 22.00 21.51
N ILE A 67 -6.80 22.50 21.94
CA ILE A 67 -5.71 21.66 22.46
C ILE A 67 -6.18 20.94 23.71
N VAL A 68 -5.86 19.64 23.80
CA VAL A 68 -6.15 18.80 24.96
C VAL A 68 -4.87 18.16 25.48
N ASP A 69 -4.82 17.87 26.79
CA ASP A 69 -3.66 17.31 27.49
C ASP A 69 -3.66 15.78 27.57
N VAL A 70 -4.65 15.14 26.93
CA VAL A 70 -4.74 13.67 26.78
C VAL A 70 -4.05 13.19 25.51
N PHE A 71 -3.56 11.95 25.55
CA PHE A 71 -2.83 11.26 24.47
C PHE A 71 -1.52 11.94 24.07
N THR A 72 -0.99 12.84 24.90
CA THR A 72 0.26 13.58 24.62
C THR A 72 1.49 12.69 24.55
N THR A 73 1.44 11.49 25.16
CA THR A 73 2.49 10.47 25.10
C THR A 73 2.18 9.36 24.10
N MET A 74 1.15 9.53 23.27
CA MET A 74 0.69 8.46 22.39
C MET A 74 1.71 8.16 21.29
N THR A 75 1.91 6.86 21.03
CA THR A 75 2.57 6.38 19.83
C THR A 75 1.58 5.63 18.94
N LEU A 76 1.78 5.74 17.62
CA LEU A 76 1.03 5.07 16.57
C LEU A 76 2.04 4.36 15.66
N SER A 77 1.95 3.04 15.57
CA SER A 77 2.83 2.23 14.74
C SER A 77 2.05 1.65 13.59
N PHE A 78 2.46 1.92 12.35
CA PHE A 78 1.94 1.26 11.16
C PHE A 78 2.90 0.16 10.69
N SER A 79 2.36 -1.00 10.32
CA SER A 79 3.14 -2.14 9.86
C SER A 79 2.47 -2.88 8.72
N GLY A 80 3.29 -3.46 7.83
CA GLY A 80 2.80 -4.23 6.68
C GLY A 80 1.97 -3.40 5.69
N GLY A 81 2.12 -2.07 5.70
CA GLY A 81 1.40 -1.17 4.82
C GLY A 81 1.76 -1.38 3.36
N THR A 82 0.74 -1.60 2.54
CA THR A 82 0.76 -1.66 1.07
C THR A 82 -0.45 -0.89 0.53
N LYS A 83 -0.62 -0.83 -0.79
CA LYS A 83 -1.86 -0.29 -1.40
C LYS A 83 -3.14 -0.98 -0.98
N ASN A 84 -3.06 -2.23 -0.53
CA ASN A 84 -4.21 -2.99 -0.04
C ASN A 84 -4.52 -2.72 1.43
N GLY A 85 -3.72 -1.90 2.11
CA GLY A 85 -3.84 -1.62 3.54
C GLY A 85 -2.69 -2.20 4.36
N GLY A 86 -2.89 -2.23 5.67
CA GLY A 86 -1.92 -2.73 6.64
C GLY A 86 -2.51 -2.82 8.04
N ASN A 87 -1.64 -2.94 9.04
CA ASN A 87 -2.00 -2.98 10.45
C ASN A 87 -1.50 -1.73 11.17
N TYR A 88 -2.14 -1.43 12.29
CA TYR A 88 -1.64 -0.43 13.24
C TYR A 88 -1.73 -0.91 14.68
N SER A 89 -0.92 -0.32 15.54
CA SER A 89 -1.02 -0.43 17.00
C SER A 89 -0.75 0.91 17.66
N THR A 90 -1.30 1.12 18.84
CA THR A 90 -1.09 2.35 19.62
C THR A 90 -0.67 2.05 21.04
N SER A 91 0.10 2.96 21.63
CA SER A 91 0.44 2.95 23.05
C SER A 91 0.20 4.34 23.62
N HIS A 92 -0.35 4.43 24.83
CA HIS A 92 -0.64 5.67 25.53
C HIS A 92 -0.94 5.33 27.02
N ASN A 93 -1.06 6.35 27.88
CA ASN A 93 -1.14 6.17 29.35
C ASN A 93 -2.56 6.33 29.92
N GLU A 94 -3.49 6.78 29.08
CA GLU A 94 -4.88 7.03 29.45
C GLU A 94 -5.59 5.72 29.81
N PRO A 95 -6.62 5.78 30.68
CA PRO A 95 -7.35 4.59 31.10
C PRO A 95 -7.93 3.81 29.92
N SER A 96 -7.90 2.49 30.01
CA SER A 96 -8.49 1.63 28.98
C SER A 96 -9.97 1.95 28.78
N GLY A 97 -10.41 1.95 27.52
CA GLY A 97 -11.76 2.32 27.14
C GLY A 97 -11.96 3.82 26.90
N THR A 98 -10.93 4.66 27.05
CA THR A 98 -10.99 6.10 26.71
C THR A 98 -10.38 6.43 25.35
N GLU A 99 -9.78 5.46 24.68
CA GLU A 99 -8.97 5.64 23.48
C GLU A 99 -9.80 6.03 22.25
N VAL A 100 -9.30 6.98 21.48
CA VAL A 100 -9.88 7.39 20.17
C VAL A 100 -9.23 6.64 19.00
N TRP A 101 -8.06 6.06 19.27
CA TRP A 101 -7.47 4.99 18.50
C TRP A 101 -7.51 3.69 19.30
N PRO A 102 -8.10 2.60 18.77
CA PRO A 102 -7.95 1.29 19.36
C PRO A 102 -6.48 0.93 19.52
N THR A 103 -6.17 0.14 20.55
CA THR A 103 -4.81 -0.34 20.83
C THR A 103 -4.18 -1.08 19.66
N SER A 104 -5.00 -1.69 18.80
CA SER A 104 -4.59 -2.21 17.50
C SER A 104 -5.76 -2.34 16.53
N GLY A 105 -5.45 -2.46 15.25
CA GLY A 105 -6.43 -2.72 14.20
C GLY A 105 -5.78 -2.83 12.83
N SER A 106 -6.62 -2.85 11.79
CA SER A 106 -6.18 -2.76 10.40
C SER A 106 -6.74 -1.51 9.73
N TRP A 107 -6.15 -1.15 8.59
CA TRP A 107 -6.57 -0.01 7.80
C TRP A 107 -6.50 -0.34 6.30
N THR A 108 -7.30 0.33 5.49
CA THR A 108 -7.23 0.32 4.02
C THR A 108 -7.34 1.75 3.48
N PHE A 109 -6.91 2.01 2.24
CA PHE A 109 -7.20 3.30 1.61
C PHE A 109 -8.69 3.38 1.24
N GLN A 110 -9.37 4.42 1.71
CA GLN A 110 -10.80 4.58 1.48
C GLN A 110 -11.04 5.05 0.05
N ASN A 111 -11.77 4.26 -0.74
CA ASN A 111 -12.14 4.59 -2.12
C ASN A 111 -10.93 4.93 -3.02
N GLY A 112 -9.76 4.35 -2.75
CA GLY A 112 -8.52 4.63 -3.50
C GLY A 112 -7.92 6.02 -3.25
N ASP A 113 -8.39 6.76 -2.25
CA ASP A 113 -7.81 8.04 -1.86
C ASP A 113 -6.58 7.81 -0.97
N LYS A 114 -5.39 8.16 -1.48
CA LYS A 114 -4.12 8.03 -0.74
C LYS A 114 -4.08 8.85 0.55
N ASN A 115 -4.93 9.86 0.69
CA ASN A 115 -4.98 10.73 1.86
C ASN A 115 -6.10 10.34 2.82
N LYS A 116 -6.79 9.20 2.62
CA LYS A 116 -7.83 8.72 3.52
C LYS A 116 -7.69 7.24 3.83
N LEU A 117 -7.64 6.94 5.12
CA LEU A 117 -7.64 5.58 5.63
C LEU A 117 -9.03 5.23 6.16
N LEU A 118 -9.50 4.02 5.90
CA LEU A 118 -10.62 3.41 6.60
C LEU A 118 -10.05 2.41 7.60
N ARG A 119 -10.23 2.67 8.89
CA ARG A 119 -9.86 1.73 9.96
C ARG A 119 -10.88 0.60 10.07
N SER A 120 -10.44 -0.53 10.61
CA SER A 120 -11.27 -1.72 10.85
C SER A 120 -12.45 -1.51 11.79
N ASP A 121 -12.44 -0.44 12.59
CA ASP A 121 -13.55 -0.04 13.46
C ASP A 121 -14.54 0.93 12.78
N GLY A 122 -14.37 1.16 11.47
CA GLY A 122 -15.29 1.97 10.65
C GLY A 122 -14.98 3.47 10.64
N VAL A 123 -13.94 3.92 11.34
CA VAL A 123 -13.55 5.34 11.36
C VAL A 123 -12.76 5.70 10.11
N SER A 124 -13.22 6.73 9.40
CA SER A 124 -12.49 7.36 8.29
C SER A 124 -11.50 8.39 8.83
N VAL A 125 -10.23 8.26 8.44
CA VAL A 125 -9.13 9.10 8.89
C VAL A 125 -8.50 9.81 7.71
N SER A 126 -8.55 11.13 7.70
CA SER A 126 -7.76 11.93 6.77
C SER A 126 -6.31 12.00 7.24
N ILE A 127 -5.35 11.83 6.33
CA ILE A 127 -3.92 11.83 6.63
C ILE A 127 -3.16 12.82 5.74
N SER A 128 -2.07 13.35 6.28
CA SER A 128 -1.02 14.05 5.52
C SER A 128 0.33 13.58 6.07
N VAL A 129 1.07 12.83 5.27
CA VAL A 129 2.31 12.16 5.69
C VAL A 129 3.49 12.63 4.85
N THR A 130 4.64 12.76 5.50
CA THR A 130 5.95 12.94 4.89
C THR A 130 6.90 11.88 5.46
N GLU A 131 8.20 11.96 5.16
CA GLU A 131 9.18 11.06 5.77
C GLU A 131 9.27 11.20 7.30
N THR A 132 8.98 12.39 7.85
CA THR A 132 9.22 12.73 9.26
C THR A 132 8.01 13.23 10.02
N THR A 133 6.91 13.55 9.33
CA THR A 133 5.67 14.05 9.96
C THR A 133 4.45 13.29 9.49
N LEU A 134 3.53 13.01 10.41
CA LEU A 134 2.21 12.47 10.10
C LEU A 134 1.16 13.32 10.81
N ARG A 135 0.22 13.88 10.06
CA ARG A 135 -1.00 14.46 10.61
C ARG A 135 -2.18 13.55 10.34
N THR A 136 -3.00 13.30 11.36
CA THR A 136 -4.27 12.57 11.22
C THR A 136 -5.43 13.44 11.67
N SER A 137 -6.58 13.31 11.03
CA SER A 137 -7.84 13.94 11.45
C SER A 137 -9.04 13.03 11.19
N PHE A 138 -9.90 12.88 12.19
CA PHE A 138 -11.07 12.00 12.12
C PHE A 138 -12.12 12.41 13.14
N THR A 139 -13.35 11.95 12.93
CA THR A 139 -14.47 12.16 13.86
C THR A 139 -14.81 10.83 14.51
N VAL A 140 -14.97 10.84 15.84
CA VAL A 140 -15.56 9.73 16.60
C VAL A 140 -16.92 10.18 17.06
N SER A 141 -17.94 9.33 16.94
CA SER A 141 -19.28 9.60 17.44
C SER A 141 -19.63 8.70 18.62
N GLY A 142 -20.25 9.28 19.65
CA GLY A 142 -20.80 8.55 20.78
C GLY A 142 -19.94 8.57 22.06
N GLY A 143 -20.61 8.74 23.19
CA GLY A 143 -19.99 8.77 24.51
C GLY A 143 -19.08 9.97 24.75
N VAL A 144 -18.17 9.85 25.71
CA VAL A 144 -17.24 10.93 26.13
C VAL A 144 -16.16 11.28 25.08
N LYS A 145 -15.99 10.40 24.09
CA LYS A 145 -14.99 10.53 23.02
C LYS A 145 -15.49 11.32 21.82
N ASP A 146 -16.79 11.60 21.78
CA ASP A 146 -17.45 12.29 20.67
C ASP A 146 -16.76 13.62 20.34
N GLY A 147 -16.47 13.84 19.07
CA GLY A 147 -15.80 15.05 18.57
C GLY A 147 -14.83 14.79 17.43
N ASN A 148 -14.27 15.89 16.92
CA ASN A 148 -13.27 15.89 15.86
C ASN A 148 -11.87 15.90 16.46
N TRP A 149 -11.10 14.87 16.17
CA TRP A 149 -9.77 14.70 16.69
C TRP A 149 -8.73 15.01 15.61
N VAL A 150 -7.66 15.68 16.01
CA VAL A 150 -6.47 15.89 15.18
C VAL A 150 -5.24 15.54 16.00
N PHE A 151 -4.35 14.78 15.39
CA PHE A 151 -3.05 14.43 15.96
C PHE A 151 -1.94 14.80 14.99
N ASP A 152 -0.92 15.49 15.49
CA ASP A 152 0.34 15.73 14.80
C ASP A 152 1.44 14.86 15.42
N PHE A 153 2.01 13.98 14.60
CA PHE A 153 3.06 13.04 14.98
C PHE A 153 4.38 13.33 14.25
N VAL A 154 5.46 12.88 14.85
CA VAL A 154 6.81 12.82 14.28
C VAL A 154 7.38 11.41 14.38
N LYS A 155 8.35 11.11 13.52
CA LYS A 155 9.06 9.82 13.48
C LYS A 155 10.31 9.84 14.35
#